data_AF-A0A1K0GIM4-F1
#
_entry.id   AF-A0A1K0GIM4-F1
#
_cell.length_a   1.000
_cell.length_b   1.000
_cell.length_c   1.000
_cell.angle_alpha   90.00
_cell.angle_beta   90.00
_cell.angle_gamma   90.00
#
_symmetry.space_group_name_H-M   'P 1'
#
loop_
_entity.id
_entity.type
_entity.pdbx_description
1 polymer ?
#
loop_
_entity_poly.entity_id
_entity_poly.type
_entity_poly.pdbx_seq_one_letter_code
_entity_poly.pdbx_strand_id
1 'polypeptide(L)'
;MGVALGLTGCGPEDTAKTPTGAAGASAEAPQAASKLDPAADLAAAAKKLADQSMKFDLDMSGQMTMTGVADTKARLTQVSMSMTALGGDKIEMRMIKDDLYLKLAGSLGAMLGGKGGGKAWMHLDASKLSEGSNFNLSPNGDDPAGTQAMISSLTQVERVGDTGFKGTLDLSKSPRFKKGAAGLGDKLTKIPFTAKKDGEGRLVELTLDMSSLGAGAGKMKTTYHDFGTPVSVEAPPASEVQEMPSQLSGILNA
;
A
#
# COMPACT_ATOMS: atom_id res chain seq x y z
N MET A 1 1.66 40.84 58.23
CA MET A 1 1.45 39.47 58.77
C MET A 1 1.79 38.49 57.67
N GLY A 2 2.72 37.55 57.76
CA GLY A 2 3.63 37.15 58.83
C GLY A 2 5.06 36.93 58.31
N VAL A 3 5.97 36.74 59.24
CA VAL A 3 7.44 36.81 59.13
C VAL A 3 8.04 35.40 59.29
N ALA A 4 9.34 35.26 58.92
CA ALA A 4 10.35 34.30 59.43
C ALA A 4 10.46 32.92 58.72
N LEU A 5 11.62 32.30 58.43
CA LEU A 5 13.06 32.50 58.75
C LEU A 5 13.92 31.69 57.74
N GLY A 6 15.15 32.12 57.46
CA GLY A 6 16.16 31.37 56.67
C GLY A 6 17.14 30.56 57.53
N LEU A 7 18.09 29.86 56.87
CA LEU A 7 19.40 29.46 57.45
C LEU A 7 20.37 29.00 56.34
N THR A 8 21.48 29.72 56.23
CA THR A 8 22.72 29.39 55.50
C THR A 8 23.68 28.59 56.40
N GLY A 9 24.49 27.70 55.83
CA GLY A 9 25.62 27.06 56.52
C GLY A 9 26.67 26.53 55.53
N CYS A 10 27.95 26.77 55.80
CA CYS A 10 29.09 26.68 54.89
C CYS A 10 30.25 25.86 55.51
N GLY A 11 30.99 25.08 54.70
CA GLY A 11 32.39 24.61 54.89
C GLY A 11 32.65 23.45 55.86
N PRO A 12 33.77 22.68 55.73
CA PRO A 12 35.08 23.11 55.20
C PRO A 12 35.71 22.23 54.09
N GLU A 13 36.72 22.80 53.43
CA GLU A 13 37.66 22.14 52.50
C GLU A 13 38.75 21.39 53.26
N ASP A 14 39.13 20.19 52.79
CA ASP A 14 40.47 19.63 53.03
C ASP A 14 40.85 18.56 51.99
N THR A 15 42.16 18.31 51.93
CA THR A 15 42.95 18.07 50.73
C THR A 15 43.14 16.56 50.37
N ALA A 16 43.36 16.29 49.08
CA ALA A 16 44.08 15.15 48.48
C ALA A 16 43.40 13.76 48.35
N LYS A 17 43.21 13.33 47.09
CA LYS A 17 43.87 12.15 46.45
C LYS A 17 43.25 11.85 45.07
N THR A 18 44.05 11.94 44.01
CA THR A 18 43.82 11.19 42.75
C THR A 18 44.15 9.71 43.00
N PRO A 19 43.46 8.75 42.36
CA PRO A 19 43.93 8.30 41.05
C PRO A 19 42.84 7.88 40.04
N THR A 20 43.19 8.07 38.76
CA THR A 20 42.92 7.17 37.62
C THR A 20 41.48 6.88 37.19
N GLY A 21 41.15 7.43 36.00
CA GLY A 21 40.70 6.61 34.88
C GLY A 21 39.20 6.63 34.59
N ALA A 22 38.81 7.30 33.51
CA ALA A 22 38.24 6.65 32.32
C ALA A 22 37.76 7.71 31.33
N ALA A 23 38.24 7.59 30.09
CA ALA A 23 37.59 8.16 28.93
C ALA A 23 36.16 7.62 28.79
N GLY A 24 35.26 8.45 28.26
CA GLY A 24 33.89 8.08 27.94
C GLY A 24 33.12 9.36 27.61
N ALA A 25 33.37 9.95 26.44
CA ALA A 25 32.62 9.66 25.22
C ALA A 25 31.20 10.21 25.30
N SER A 26 30.91 11.10 24.33
CA SER A 26 29.61 11.62 23.95
C SER A 26 28.42 10.82 24.47
N ALA A 27 27.50 11.50 25.14
CA ALA A 27 26.12 11.05 25.24
C ALA A 27 25.50 11.07 23.83
N GLU A 28 25.81 10.03 23.07
CA GLU A 28 25.13 9.68 21.83
C GLU A 28 23.80 9.03 22.23
N ALA A 29 22.75 9.83 22.36
CA ALA A 29 21.40 9.31 22.17
C ALA A 29 21.15 9.27 20.66
N PRO A 30 21.05 8.07 20.08
CA PRO A 30 19.72 7.65 19.61
C PRO A 30 19.56 6.12 19.65
N GLN A 31 19.03 5.56 20.74
CA GLN A 31 18.72 4.13 20.79
C GLN A 31 17.31 3.88 21.34
N ALA A 32 16.32 4.32 20.57
CA ALA A 32 15.00 3.70 20.58
C ALA A 32 14.35 3.67 19.18
N ALA A 33 15.17 3.72 18.11
CA ALA A 33 14.71 3.38 16.78
C ALA A 33 14.41 1.86 16.74
N SER A 34 13.15 1.51 17.06
CA SER A 34 12.44 0.26 16.77
C SER A 34 13.25 -1.05 16.92
N LYS A 35 12.99 -1.81 17.99
CA LYS A 35 13.54 -3.17 18.24
C LYS A 35 13.20 -4.22 17.16
N LEU A 36 12.41 -3.87 16.15
CA LEU A 36 12.00 -4.79 15.08
C LEU A 36 12.97 -4.69 13.90
N ASP A 37 13.28 -5.86 13.34
CA ASP A 37 13.88 -5.99 12.02
C ASP A 37 13.13 -5.10 10.99
N PRO A 38 13.83 -4.39 10.09
CA PRO A 38 13.20 -3.46 9.16
C PRO A 38 12.09 -4.08 8.29
N ALA A 39 12.26 -5.33 7.83
CA ALA A 39 11.25 -6.02 7.04
C ALA A 39 10.03 -6.37 7.89
N ALA A 40 10.24 -6.84 9.13
CA ALA A 40 9.16 -7.13 10.06
C ALA A 40 8.35 -5.86 10.44
N ASP A 41 9.02 -4.72 10.63
CA ASP A 41 8.36 -3.45 10.91
C ASP A 41 7.56 -2.93 9.72
N LEU A 42 8.11 -2.99 8.51
CA LEU A 42 7.36 -2.64 7.29
C LEU A 42 6.13 -3.54 7.10
N ALA A 43 6.27 -4.84 7.35
CA ALA A 43 5.16 -5.78 7.28
C ALA A 43 4.08 -5.49 8.32
N ALA A 44 4.48 -5.13 9.54
CA ALA A 44 3.55 -4.69 10.58
C ALA A 44 2.81 -3.41 10.17
N ALA A 45 3.52 -2.43 9.59
CA ALA A 45 2.93 -1.18 9.13
C ALA A 45 1.90 -1.38 8.01
N ALA A 46 2.17 -2.30 7.08
CA ALA A 46 1.23 -2.68 6.04
C ALA A 46 0.02 -3.45 6.60
N LYS A 47 0.21 -4.34 7.57
CA LYS A 47 -0.92 -5.05 8.23
C LYS A 47 -1.89 -4.09 8.89
N LYS A 48 -1.43 -2.96 9.43
CA LYS A 48 -2.30 -1.95 10.05
C LYS A 48 -3.26 -1.26 9.08
N LEU A 49 -3.02 -1.35 7.76
CA LEU A 49 -3.97 -0.83 6.76
C LEU A 49 -5.35 -1.51 6.86
N ALA A 50 -5.40 -2.76 7.35
CA ALA A 50 -6.64 -3.51 7.54
C ALA A 50 -7.42 -3.13 8.81
N ASP A 51 -6.82 -2.35 9.73
CA ASP A 51 -7.42 -2.06 11.03
C ASP A 51 -8.56 -1.04 10.96
N GLN A 52 -8.53 -0.17 9.95
CA GLN A 52 -9.47 0.92 9.76
C GLN A 52 -9.84 1.04 8.28
N SER A 53 -10.95 1.72 8.01
CA SER A 53 -11.21 2.24 6.68
C SER A 53 -10.16 3.27 6.27
N MET A 54 -9.95 3.46 4.97
CA MET A 54 -8.96 4.38 4.44
C MET A 54 -9.29 4.83 3.02
N LYS A 55 -8.64 5.91 2.60
CA LYS A 55 -8.45 6.25 1.19
C LYS A 55 -7.07 5.87 0.72
N PHE A 56 -6.96 5.60 -0.57
CA PHE A 56 -5.68 5.39 -1.22
C PHE A 56 -5.66 6.00 -2.62
N ASP A 57 -4.49 6.51 -3.00
CA ASP A 57 -4.21 6.96 -4.35
C ASP A 57 -3.00 6.21 -4.87
N LEU A 58 -3.00 5.91 -6.16
CA LEU A 58 -1.85 5.40 -6.89
C LEU A 58 -1.62 6.26 -8.12
N ASP A 59 -0.37 6.65 -8.33
CA ASP A 59 0.10 7.34 -9.53
C ASP A 59 1.28 6.57 -10.12
N MET A 60 1.18 6.25 -11.41
CA MET A 60 2.28 5.69 -12.20
C MET A 60 2.79 6.77 -13.16
N SER A 61 3.42 7.80 -12.59
CA SER A 61 4.01 8.91 -13.34
C SER A 61 3.01 9.58 -14.30
N GLY A 62 1.75 9.74 -13.88
CA GLY A 62 0.65 10.31 -14.66
C GLY A 62 0.12 9.44 -15.82
N GLN A 63 0.77 8.32 -16.13
CA GLN A 63 0.30 7.40 -17.19
C GLN A 63 -0.93 6.61 -16.75
N MET A 64 -1.00 6.33 -15.45
CA MET A 64 -2.09 5.65 -14.79
C MET A 64 -2.28 6.29 -13.43
N THR A 65 -3.51 6.70 -13.14
CA THR A 65 -3.92 7.17 -11.83
C THR A 65 -5.04 6.30 -11.31
N MET A 66 -5.05 6.05 -10.01
CA MET A 66 -6.08 5.31 -9.33
C MET A 66 -6.38 6.01 -8.02
N THR A 67 -7.66 6.11 -7.69
CA THR A 67 -8.15 6.64 -6.42
C THR A 67 -9.13 5.62 -5.86
N GLY A 68 -9.14 5.44 -4.55
CA GLY A 68 -10.02 4.46 -3.94
C GLY A 68 -10.31 4.70 -2.47
N VAL A 69 -11.38 4.06 -2.03
CA VAL A 69 -11.79 3.92 -0.63
C VAL A 69 -11.89 2.44 -0.31
N ALA A 70 -11.49 2.06 0.90
CA ALA A 70 -11.63 0.70 1.38
C ALA A 70 -12.05 0.68 2.85
N ASP A 71 -12.94 -0.25 3.20
CA ASP A 71 -13.20 -0.73 4.55
C ASP A 71 -13.09 -2.25 4.53
N THR A 72 -11.93 -2.74 4.98
CA THR A 72 -11.62 -4.17 5.07
C THR A 72 -12.59 -4.94 5.97
N LYS A 73 -13.04 -4.34 7.08
CA LYS A 73 -13.93 -5.00 8.04
C LYS A 73 -15.33 -5.16 7.48
N ALA A 74 -15.81 -4.14 6.77
CA ALA A 74 -17.10 -4.17 6.08
C ALA A 74 -17.03 -4.88 4.71
N ARG A 75 -15.83 -5.22 4.23
CA ARG A 75 -15.55 -5.72 2.87
C ARG A 75 -16.16 -4.81 1.80
N LEU A 76 -15.93 -3.51 1.94
CA LEU A 76 -16.34 -2.49 0.99
C LEU A 76 -15.11 -1.89 0.31
N THR A 77 -15.08 -1.87 -1.01
CA THR A 77 -14.02 -1.19 -1.76
C THR A 77 -14.62 -0.49 -2.96
N GLN A 78 -14.23 0.75 -3.23
CA GLN A 78 -14.54 1.42 -4.48
C GLN A 78 -13.26 2.02 -5.05
N VAL A 79 -13.03 1.79 -6.34
CA VAL A 79 -11.83 2.23 -7.06
C VAL A 79 -12.24 2.90 -8.35
N SER A 80 -11.60 4.02 -8.65
CA SER A 80 -11.65 4.68 -9.95
C SER A 80 -10.23 4.78 -10.48
N MET A 81 -10.02 4.22 -11.66
CA MET A 81 -8.73 4.17 -12.35
C MET A 81 -8.84 4.87 -13.70
N SER A 82 -7.83 5.64 -14.05
CA SER A 82 -7.67 6.29 -15.35
C SER A 82 -6.34 5.88 -15.98
N MET A 83 -6.38 5.49 -17.24
CA MET A 83 -5.22 5.06 -18.02
C MET A 83 -4.98 6.03 -19.16
N THR A 84 -4.24 7.11 -18.87
CA THR A 84 -3.84 8.12 -19.86
C THR A 84 -3.06 7.48 -21.02
N ALA A 85 -2.24 6.47 -20.74
CA ALA A 85 -1.50 5.72 -21.76
C ALA A 85 -2.40 4.98 -22.77
N LEU A 86 -3.64 4.68 -22.40
CA LEU A 86 -4.64 4.02 -23.26
C LEU A 86 -5.71 5.02 -23.76
N GLY A 87 -5.32 6.26 -24.03
CA GLY A 87 -6.24 7.27 -24.57
C GLY A 87 -7.24 7.83 -23.54
N GLY A 88 -6.97 7.66 -22.24
CA GLY A 88 -7.81 8.18 -21.16
C GLY A 88 -8.95 7.24 -20.75
N ASP A 89 -8.86 5.95 -21.10
CA ASP A 89 -9.80 4.94 -20.66
C ASP A 89 -9.94 4.92 -19.13
N LYS A 90 -11.16 4.62 -18.66
CA LYS A 90 -11.49 4.59 -17.24
C LYS A 90 -12.07 3.25 -16.84
N ILE A 91 -11.66 2.80 -15.66
CA ILE A 91 -12.19 1.63 -15.00
C ILE A 91 -12.77 2.08 -13.66
N GLU A 92 -14.02 1.74 -13.40
CA GLU A 92 -14.62 1.87 -12.09
C GLU A 92 -14.91 0.47 -11.54
N MET A 93 -14.56 0.26 -10.29
CA MET A 93 -14.74 -1.01 -9.60
C MET A 93 -15.45 -0.75 -8.27
N ARG A 94 -16.42 -1.58 -7.93
CA ARG A 94 -17.11 -1.57 -6.62
C ARG A 94 -17.19 -2.99 -6.10
N MET A 95 -16.64 -3.22 -4.92
CA MET A 95 -16.75 -4.48 -4.19
C MET A 95 -17.63 -4.25 -2.98
N ILE A 96 -18.66 -5.08 -2.86
CA ILE A 96 -19.59 -5.11 -1.73
C ILE A 96 -19.66 -6.55 -1.27
N LYS A 97 -18.94 -6.87 -0.19
CA LYS A 97 -18.74 -8.25 0.27
C LYS A 97 -18.14 -9.11 -0.84
N ASP A 98 -18.92 -10.04 -1.40
CA ASP A 98 -18.49 -10.95 -2.46
C ASP A 98 -18.95 -10.49 -3.85
N ASP A 99 -19.78 -9.45 -3.94
CA ASP A 99 -20.24 -8.89 -5.22
C ASP A 99 -19.20 -7.89 -5.74
N LEU A 100 -18.67 -8.15 -6.93
CA LEU A 100 -17.73 -7.27 -7.62
C LEU A 100 -18.36 -6.72 -8.90
N TYR A 101 -18.51 -5.41 -8.95
CA TYR A 101 -19.01 -4.66 -10.09
C TYR A 101 -17.86 -3.95 -10.81
N LEU A 102 -17.80 -4.09 -12.12
CA LEU A 102 -16.79 -3.50 -12.99
C LEU A 102 -17.46 -2.71 -14.10
N LYS A 103 -17.05 -1.46 -14.28
CA LYS A 103 -17.47 -0.61 -15.39
C LYS A 103 -16.24 -0.19 -16.18
N LEU A 104 -16.24 -0.54 -17.46
CA LEU A 104 -15.18 -0.20 -18.42
C LEU A 104 -15.72 0.88 -19.37
N ALA A 105 -15.02 2.01 -19.45
CA ALA A 105 -15.34 3.08 -20.38
C ALA A 105 -14.34 3.10 -21.55
N GLY A 106 -14.65 3.94 -22.54
CA GLY A 106 -13.75 4.21 -23.67
C GLY A 106 -13.48 2.99 -24.55
N SER A 107 -12.23 2.83 -24.97
CA SER A 107 -11.83 1.79 -25.92
C SER A 107 -11.94 0.39 -25.32
N LEU A 108 -11.63 0.23 -24.02
CA LEU A 108 -11.85 -1.00 -23.26
C LEU A 108 -13.33 -1.39 -23.21
N GLY A 109 -14.23 -0.44 -22.94
CA GLY A 109 -15.67 -0.72 -22.97
C GLY A 109 -16.16 -1.17 -24.36
N ALA A 110 -15.65 -0.55 -25.42
CA ALA A 110 -16.02 -0.89 -26.80
C ALA A 110 -15.49 -2.27 -27.22
N MET A 111 -14.26 -2.62 -26.84
CA MET A 111 -13.61 -3.89 -27.18
C MET A 111 -14.29 -5.09 -26.50
N LEU A 112 -14.79 -4.90 -25.28
CA LEU A 112 -15.37 -5.95 -24.44
C LEU A 112 -16.86 -6.21 -24.75
N GLY A 113 -17.34 -5.75 -25.91
CA GLY A 113 -18.70 -5.99 -26.36
C GLY A 113 -19.68 -4.87 -26.03
N GLY A 114 -19.21 -3.64 -25.84
CA GLY A 114 -20.03 -2.42 -25.66
C GLY A 114 -20.91 -2.02 -26.85
N LYS A 115 -21.44 -2.99 -27.60
CA LYS A 115 -22.52 -2.81 -28.56
C LYS A 115 -23.74 -3.61 -28.10
N GLY A 116 -24.65 -2.97 -27.36
CA GLY A 116 -26.07 -3.30 -27.52
C GLY A 116 -26.89 -3.72 -26.29
N GLY A 117 -26.85 -2.98 -25.17
CA GLY A 117 -27.84 -3.22 -24.11
C GLY A 117 -28.09 -2.11 -23.08
N GLY A 118 -27.31 -1.02 -23.06
CA GLY A 118 -27.44 0.04 -22.04
C GLY A 118 -26.89 -0.33 -20.65
N LYS A 119 -26.36 -1.55 -20.48
CA LYS A 119 -25.80 -2.06 -19.23
C LYS A 119 -24.30 -1.78 -19.15
N ALA A 120 -23.93 -0.73 -18.43
CA ALA A 120 -22.54 -0.27 -18.31
C ALA A 120 -21.72 -1.04 -17.26
N TRP A 121 -22.40 -1.79 -16.38
CA TRP A 121 -21.78 -2.50 -15.27
C TRP A 121 -21.81 -4.01 -15.51
N MET A 122 -20.67 -4.66 -15.27
CA MET A 122 -20.54 -6.10 -15.23
C MET A 122 -20.44 -6.54 -13.79
N HIS A 123 -21.20 -7.55 -13.40
CA HIS A 123 -21.15 -8.16 -12.09
C HIS A 123 -20.41 -9.49 -12.16
N LEU A 124 -19.62 -9.79 -11.12
CA LEU A 124 -19.05 -11.10 -10.89
C LEU A 124 -18.95 -11.38 -9.39
N ASP A 125 -19.03 -12.65 -9.05
CA ASP A 125 -18.82 -13.13 -7.70
C ASP A 125 -17.30 -13.27 -7.43
N ALA A 126 -16.79 -12.46 -6.51
CA ALA A 126 -15.37 -12.38 -6.17
C ALA A 126 -14.81 -13.72 -5.64
N SER A 127 -15.67 -14.60 -5.08
CA SER A 127 -15.26 -15.94 -4.63
C SER A 127 -14.83 -16.85 -5.79
N LYS A 128 -15.18 -16.47 -7.04
CA LYS A 128 -14.81 -17.20 -8.26
C LYS A 128 -13.50 -16.72 -8.89
N LEU A 129 -12.86 -15.70 -8.32
CA LEU A 129 -11.57 -15.22 -8.78
C LEU A 129 -10.43 -16.11 -8.26
N SER A 130 -9.48 -16.44 -9.13
CA SER A 130 -8.30 -17.20 -8.76
C SER A 130 -7.35 -16.38 -7.86
N GLU A 131 -6.56 -17.08 -7.05
CA GLU A 131 -5.43 -16.47 -6.35
C GLU A 131 -4.46 -15.89 -7.39
N GLY A 132 -4.25 -14.58 -7.33
CA GLY A 132 -3.39 -13.86 -8.27
C GLY A 132 -4.11 -13.19 -9.45
N SER A 133 -5.44 -13.25 -9.54
CA SER A 133 -6.19 -12.38 -10.45
C SER A 133 -5.87 -10.90 -10.17
N ASN A 134 -5.75 -10.09 -11.22
CA ASN A 134 -5.56 -8.64 -11.10
C ASN A 134 -6.74 -7.93 -10.41
N PHE A 135 -7.92 -8.57 -10.41
CA PHE A 135 -9.13 -8.08 -9.77
C PHE A 135 -9.34 -8.68 -8.37
N ASN A 136 -8.55 -9.69 -8.01
CA ASN A 136 -8.53 -10.25 -6.68
C ASN A 136 -7.55 -9.44 -5.82
N LEU A 137 -7.99 -8.25 -5.38
CA LEU A 137 -7.19 -7.37 -4.52
C LEU A 137 -6.91 -8.05 -3.18
N SER A 138 -7.88 -8.78 -2.62
CA SER A 138 -7.70 -9.84 -1.62
C SER A 138 -8.95 -10.75 -1.60
N PRO A 139 -8.81 -12.08 -1.59
CA PRO A 139 -9.96 -12.98 -1.50
C PRO A 139 -10.70 -12.86 -0.16
N ASN A 140 -10.00 -12.38 0.89
CA ASN A 140 -10.56 -12.21 2.24
C ASN A 140 -10.82 -10.74 2.60
N GLY A 141 -10.55 -9.79 1.70
CA GLY A 141 -10.73 -8.34 1.92
C GLY A 141 -9.71 -7.68 2.88
N ASP A 142 -8.76 -8.45 3.41
CA ASP A 142 -7.75 -8.05 4.40
C ASP A 142 -6.52 -7.34 3.80
N ASP A 143 -6.41 -7.27 2.49
CA ASP A 143 -5.30 -6.63 1.78
C ASP A 143 -5.80 -5.81 0.57
N PRO A 144 -6.63 -4.77 0.78
CA PRO A 144 -7.27 -4.03 -0.31
C PRO A 144 -6.28 -3.35 -1.28
N ALA A 145 -5.00 -3.25 -0.91
CA ALA A 145 -3.94 -2.67 -1.74
C ALA A 145 -2.88 -3.69 -2.23
N GLY A 146 -3.02 -4.99 -1.95
CA GLY A 146 -2.04 -6.01 -2.37
C GLY A 146 -0.68 -5.94 -1.67
N THR A 147 -0.63 -5.27 -0.52
CA THR A 147 0.53 -5.06 0.35
C THR A 147 1.11 -6.37 0.89
N GLN A 148 0.30 -7.40 1.17
CA GLN A 148 0.75 -8.71 1.66
C GLN A 148 1.52 -9.48 0.59
N ALA A 149 1.00 -9.49 -0.65
CA ALA A 149 1.71 -10.06 -1.78
C ALA A 149 3.07 -9.37 -1.98
N MET A 150 3.12 -8.05 -1.82
CA MET A 150 4.38 -7.29 -1.88
C MET A 150 5.34 -7.67 -0.74
N ILE A 151 4.87 -7.79 0.51
CA ILE A 151 5.72 -8.17 1.65
C ILE A 151 6.40 -9.51 1.39
N SER A 152 5.67 -10.48 0.82
CA SER A 152 6.22 -11.79 0.48
C SER A 152 7.31 -11.76 -0.60
N SER A 153 7.36 -10.67 -1.37
CA SER A 153 8.35 -10.40 -2.41
C SER A 153 9.56 -9.60 -1.93
N LEU A 154 9.61 -9.14 -0.68
CA LEU A 154 10.74 -8.38 -0.14
C LEU A 154 12.01 -9.26 -0.11
N THR A 155 13.11 -8.74 -0.65
CA THR A 155 14.42 -9.43 -0.63
C THR A 155 15.44 -8.69 0.21
N GLN A 156 15.37 -7.35 0.25
CA GLN A 156 16.20 -6.52 1.12
C GLN A 156 15.36 -5.37 1.65
N VAL A 157 15.50 -5.07 2.95
CA VAL A 157 14.84 -3.94 3.59
C VAL A 157 15.83 -3.26 4.53
N GLU A 158 16.01 -1.95 4.32
CA GLU A 158 16.82 -1.09 5.15
C GLU A 158 15.92 0.01 5.74
N ARG A 159 16.20 0.36 7.00
CA ARG A 159 15.55 1.47 7.67
C ARG A 159 16.19 2.79 7.24
N VAL A 160 15.38 3.83 7.05
CA VAL A 160 15.79 5.18 6.70
C VAL A 160 15.16 6.15 7.70
N GLY A 161 15.92 6.54 8.72
CA GLY A 161 15.38 7.29 9.86
C GLY A 161 14.34 6.47 10.64
N ASP A 162 13.47 7.15 11.39
CA ASP A 162 12.53 6.46 12.29
C ASP A 162 11.32 5.86 11.56
N THR A 163 10.91 6.48 10.45
CA THR A 163 9.66 6.17 9.76
C THR A 163 9.84 5.68 8.32
N GLY A 164 11.05 5.74 7.78
CA GLY A 164 11.32 5.39 6.39
C GLY A 164 11.89 3.99 6.22
N PHE A 165 11.64 3.43 5.04
CA PHE A 165 12.22 2.17 4.58
C PHE A 165 12.63 2.31 3.12
N LYS A 166 13.67 1.59 2.74
CA LYS A 166 14.07 1.37 1.34
C LYS A 166 14.50 -0.06 1.14
N GLY A 167 14.47 -0.54 -0.10
CA GLY A 167 14.90 -1.90 -0.36
C GLY A 167 14.64 -2.35 -1.77
N THR A 168 14.59 -3.67 -1.94
CA THR A 168 14.32 -4.32 -3.22
C THR A 168 13.23 -5.39 -3.09
N LEU A 169 12.45 -5.51 -4.16
CA LEU A 169 11.43 -6.52 -4.36
C LEU A 169 11.84 -7.47 -5.47
N ASP A 170 11.48 -8.73 -5.29
CA ASP A 170 11.44 -9.73 -6.35
C ASP A 170 9.99 -9.98 -6.76
N LEU A 171 9.57 -9.26 -7.81
CA LEU A 171 8.23 -9.40 -8.38
C LEU A 171 8.05 -10.75 -9.08
N SER A 172 9.12 -11.47 -9.44
CA SER A 172 8.98 -12.81 -10.02
C SER A 172 8.36 -13.83 -9.05
N LYS A 173 8.44 -13.55 -7.74
CA LYS A 173 7.81 -14.34 -6.68
C LYS A 173 6.29 -14.12 -6.60
N SER A 174 5.79 -12.99 -7.08
CA SER A 174 4.37 -12.66 -7.04
C SER A 174 3.61 -13.38 -8.16
N PRO A 175 2.57 -14.19 -7.83
CA PRO A 175 1.74 -14.86 -8.83
C PRO A 175 1.16 -13.91 -9.88
N ARG A 176 0.87 -12.66 -9.50
CA ARG A 176 0.33 -11.61 -10.38
C ARG A 176 1.27 -11.28 -11.54
N PHE A 177 2.58 -11.35 -11.32
CA PHE A 177 3.57 -10.99 -12.35
C PHE A 177 4.10 -12.19 -13.12
N LYS A 178 3.92 -13.42 -12.63
CA LYS A 178 4.45 -14.64 -13.29
C LYS A 178 4.01 -14.79 -14.74
N LYS A 179 2.78 -14.38 -15.08
CA LYS A 179 2.20 -14.60 -16.41
C LYS A 179 2.41 -13.45 -17.41
N GLY A 180 2.69 -12.24 -16.93
CA GLY A 180 3.11 -11.08 -17.74
C GLY A 180 4.63 -10.88 -17.82
N ALA A 181 5.40 -11.69 -17.09
CA ALA A 181 6.86 -11.58 -16.96
C ALA A 181 7.68 -12.12 -18.14
N ALA A 182 7.04 -12.74 -19.15
CA ALA A 182 7.73 -13.33 -20.27
C ALA A 182 8.55 -12.25 -21.03
N GLY A 183 9.88 -12.34 -20.95
CA GLY A 183 10.81 -11.39 -21.56
C GLY A 183 11.39 -10.32 -20.62
N LEU A 184 10.94 -10.22 -19.37
CA LEU A 184 11.49 -9.27 -18.40
C LEU A 184 12.65 -9.84 -17.57
N GLY A 185 12.72 -11.17 -17.39
CA GLY A 185 13.86 -11.88 -16.79
C GLY A 185 14.29 -11.30 -15.44
N ASP A 186 15.60 -11.15 -15.24
CA ASP A 186 16.21 -10.64 -14.00
C ASP A 186 15.71 -9.24 -13.60
N LYS A 187 15.15 -8.46 -14.53
CA LYS A 187 14.68 -7.09 -14.24
C LYS A 187 13.53 -7.07 -13.22
N LEU A 188 12.77 -8.16 -13.10
CA LEU A 188 11.70 -8.29 -12.11
C LEU A 188 12.20 -8.66 -10.71
N THR A 189 13.46 -9.08 -10.57
CA THR A 189 13.99 -9.63 -9.30
C THR A 189 14.57 -8.57 -8.37
N LYS A 190 14.78 -7.34 -8.87
CA LYS A 190 15.47 -6.24 -8.16
C LYS A 190 14.75 -4.91 -8.37
N ILE A 191 13.45 -4.87 -8.11
CA ILE A 191 12.67 -3.63 -8.20
C ILE A 191 12.91 -2.79 -6.95
N PRO A 192 13.55 -1.60 -7.05
CA PRO A 192 13.77 -0.75 -5.90
C PRO A 192 12.44 -0.24 -5.34
N PHE A 193 12.35 -0.11 -4.03
CA PHE A 193 11.23 0.53 -3.38
C PHE A 193 11.66 1.48 -2.27
N THR A 194 10.79 2.44 -1.98
CA THR A 194 10.80 3.22 -0.73
C THR A 194 9.42 3.16 -0.08
N ALA A 195 9.37 3.18 1.24
CA ALA A 195 8.12 3.22 1.99
C ALA A 195 8.23 4.12 3.22
N LYS A 196 7.09 4.62 3.70
CA LYS A 196 7.00 5.42 4.93
C LYS A 196 5.83 4.97 5.78
N LYS A 197 6.05 4.97 7.10
CA LYS A 197 4.98 4.86 8.10
C LYS A 197 4.71 6.19 8.80
N ASP A 198 3.52 6.35 9.37
CA ASP A 198 3.20 7.47 10.26
C ASP A 198 3.58 7.20 11.72
N GLY A 199 3.27 8.15 12.61
CA GLY A 199 3.51 8.03 14.05
C GLY A 199 2.65 6.96 14.75
N GLU A 200 1.54 6.56 14.14
CA GLU A 200 0.72 5.43 14.59
C GLU A 200 1.26 4.09 14.07
N GLY A 201 2.31 4.13 13.24
CA GLY A 201 2.97 2.97 12.66
C GLY A 201 2.21 2.37 11.48
N ARG A 202 1.28 3.08 10.84
CA ARG A 202 0.59 2.64 9.62
C ARG A 202 1.43 2.97 8.40
N LEU A 203 1.40 2.12 7.37
CA LEU A 203 1.97 2.47 6.06
C LEU A 203 1.20 3.66 5.47
N VAL A 204 1.89 4.72 5.04
CA VAL A 204 1.26 5.91 4.44
C VAL A 204 1.77 6.22 3.04
N GLU A 205 2.93 5.69 2.68
CA GLU A 205 3.50 5.86 1.34
C GLU A 205 4.28 4.61 0.96
N LEU A 206 4.11 4.19 -0.29
CA LEU A 206 4.91 3.17 -0.94
C LEU A 206 5.26 3.67 -2.34
N THR A 207 6.50 3.50 -2.78
CA THR A 207 6.91 3.82 -4.14
C THR A 207 7.75 2.68 -4.69
N LEU A 208 7.36 2.12 -5.83
CA LEU A 208 8.13 1.16 -6.60
C LEU A 208 8.76 1.86 -7.80
N ASP A 209 10.05 1.63 -8.02
CA ASP A 209 10.75 2.13 -9.20
C ASP A 209 10.78 1.04 -10.27
N MET A 210 9.86 1.13 -11.22
CA MET A 210 9.73 0.17 -12.31
C MET A 210 10.47 0.64 -13.57
N SER A 211 11.27 1.70 -13.50
CA SER A 211 11.96 2.28 -14.66
C SER A 211 12.87 1.28 -15.39
N SER A 212 13.35 0.25 -14.69
CA SER A 212 14.15 -0.84 -15.27
C SER A 212 13.36 -1.77 -16.20
N LEU A 213 12.03 -1.82 -16.07
CA LEU A 213 11.15 -2.72 -16.82
C LEU A 213 10.88 -2.27 -18.26
N GLY A 214 11.18 -1.01 -18.60
CA GLY A 214 11.06 -0.50 -19.96
C GLY A 214 10.70 0.98 -20.01
N ALA A 215 10.75 1.54 -21.21
CA ALA A 215 10.31 2.91 -21.44
C ALA A 215 8.83 3.06 -21.04
N GLY A 216 8.53 3.99 -20.15
CA GLY A 216 7.19 4.31 -19.69
C GLY A 216 6.79 3.71 -18.33
N ALA A 217 7.43 2.64 -17.84
CA ALA A 217 7.03 2.01 -16.57
C ALA A 217 7.18 2.94 -15.34
N GLY A 218 8.17 3.84 -15.36
CA GLY A 218 8.32 4.95 -14.41
C GLY A 218 8.31 4.53 -12.93
N LYS A 219 7.92 5.48 -12.07
CA LYS A 219 7.67 5.22 -10.65
C LYS A 219 6.18 5.05 -10.43
N MET A 220 5.83 4.03 -9.66
CA MET A 220 4.49 3.80 -9.16
C MET A 220 4.46 4.15 -7.67
N LYS A 221 3.74 5.21 -7.33
CA LYS A 221 3.59 5.70 -5.96
C LYS A 221 2.18 5.44 -5.48
N THR A 222 2.04 4.78 -4.33
CA THR A 222 0.78 4.61 -3.61
C THR A 222 0.82 5.39 -2.30
N THR A 223 -0.24 6.12 -1.98
CA THR A 223 -0.40 6.85 -0.72
C THR A 223 -1.67 6.44 0.00
N TYR A 224 -1.60 6.27 1.31
CA TYR A 224 -2.72 5.88 2.18
C TYR A 224 -3.02 6.99 3.18
N HIS A 225 -4.29 7.36 3.31
CA HIS A 225 -4.69 8.52 4.11
C HIS A 225 -6.17 8.41 4.54
N ASP A 226 -6.65 9.44 5.26
CA ASP A 226 -8.04 9.53 5.74
C ASP A 226 -8.53 8.30 6.55
N PHE A 227 -7.63 7.72 7.36
CA PHE A 227 -7.90 6.54 8.16
C PHE A 227 -9.08 6.72 9.12
N GLY A 228 -9.95 5.71 9.20
CA GLY A 228 -11.13 5.70 10.07
C GLY A 228 -12.32 6.50 9.54
N THR A 229 -12.21 7.10 8.36
CA THR A 229 -13.35 7.79 7.72
C THR A 229 -14.43 6.78 7.31
N PRO A 230 -15.72 6.99 7.62
CA PRO A 230 -16.77 6.10 7.16
C PRO A 230 -16.77 5.90 5.64
N VAL A 231 -16.82 4.65 5.20
CA VAL A 231 -16.88 4.29 3.77
C VAL A 231 -18.28 3.75 3.47
N SER A 232 -18.89 4.27 2.40
CA SER A 232 -20.13 3.76 1.84
C SER A 232 -19.91 3.45 0.37
N VAL A 233 -20.29 2.25 -0.07
CA VAL A 233 -20.22 1.81 -1.46
C VAL A 233 -21.55 1.20 -1.82
N GLU A 234 -22.18 1.72 -2.86
CA GLU A 234 -23.50 1.27 -3.30
C GLU A 234 -23.41 0.44 -4.58
N ALA A 235 -24.24 -0.60 -4.65
CA ALA A 235 -24.38 -1.40 -5.85
C ALA A 235 -24.88 -0.51 -7.00
N PRO A 236 -24.42 -0.72 -8.24
CA PRO A 236 -24.97 0.00 -9.38
C PRO A 236 -26.47 -0.30 -9.57
N PRO A 237 -27.23 0.58 -10.27
CA PRO A 237 -28.63 0.32 -10.57
C PRO A 237 -28.79 -1.02 -11.30
N ALA A 238 -29.69 -1.89 -10.83
CA ALA A 238 -29.85 -3.23 -11.40
C ALA A 238 -30.17 -3.24 -12.91
N SER A 239 -30.81 -2.18 -13.42
CA SER A 239 -31.06 -1.98 -14.85
C SER A 239 -29.79 -1.75 -15.67
N GLU A 240 -28.70 -1.30 -15.05
CA GLU A 240 -27.39 -1.08 -15.69
C GLU A 240 -26.42 -2.25 -15.52
N VAL A 241 -26.80 -3.27 -14.75
CA VAL A 241 -25.95 -4.41 -14.42
C VAL A 241 -26.26 -5.61 -15.32
N GLN A 242 -25.21 -6.20 -15.88
CA GLN A 242 -25.22 -7.53 -16.47
C GLN A 242 -24.23 -8.44 -15.75
N GLU A 243 -24.50 -9.74 -15.73
CA GLU A 243 -23.47 -10.71 -15.34
C GLU A 243 -22.31 -10.64 -16.32
N MET A 244 -21.09 -10.77 -15.80
CA MET A 244 -19.91 -10.79 -16.64
C MET A 244 -19.94 -12.01 -17.57
N PRO A 245 -19.77 -11.82 -18.89
CA PRO A 245 -19.69 -12.94 -19.82
C PRO A 245 -18.60 -13.93 -19.44
N SER A 246 -18.91 -15.23 -19.46
CA SER A 246 -17.98 -16.31 -19.09
C SER A 246 -16.69 -16.33 -19.92
N GLN A 247 -16.76 -15.81 -21.15
CA GLN A 247 -15.60 -15.63 -22.03
C GLN A 247 -14.56 -14.65 -21.46
N LEU A 248 -14.97 -13.69 -20.62
CA LEU A 248 -14.07 -12.75 -19.94
C LEU A 248 -13.49 -13.31 -18.65
N SER A 249 -14.12 -14.33 -18.04
CA SER A 249 -13.60 -15.00 -16.85
C SER A 249 -12.21 -15.61 -17.09
N GLY A 250 -11.92 -16.04 -18.32
CA GLY A 250 -10.60 -16.49 -18.73
C GLY A 250 -9.54 -15.40 -18.64
N ILE A 251 -9.88 -14.14 -18.94
CA ILE A 251 -8.98 -12.97 -18.86
C ILE A 251 -8.78 -12.53 -17.41
N LEU A 252 -9.82 -12.65 -16.57
CA LEU A 252 -9.72 -12.28 -15.15
C LEU A 252 -8.84 -13.23 -14.34
N ASN A 253 -8.90 -14.52 -14.66
CA ASN A 253 -8.09 -15.57 -14.02
C ASN A 253 -6.80 -15.88 -14.81
N ALA A 254 -6.56 -15.12 -15.89
CA ALA A 254 -5.46 -15.33 -16.83
C ALA A 254 -4.10 -15.19 -16.20
#